data_AF-A0A3D0Z8W4-F1
#
_entry.id   AF-A0A3D0Z8W4-F1
#
_cell.length_a   1.000
_cell.length_b   1.000
_cell.length_c   1.000
_cell.angle_alpha   90.00
_cell.angle_beta   90.00
_cell.angle_gamma   90.00
#
_symmetry.space_group_name_H-M   'P 1'
#
loop_
_entity.id
_entity.type
_entity.pdbx_description
1 polymer ?
#
loop_
_entity_poly.entity_id
_entity_poly.type
_entity_poly.pdbx_seq_one_letter_code
_entity_poly.pdbx_strand_id
1 'polypeptide(L)'
;HAIPAIAAGIDAARSGGLRIPVLWNTSSYEKTAALELLRGRVQSFLPDLKTLDSDVAARFFHAPGYPQAATAAILKMIELSGASSGDFT
;
A
#
# COMPACT_ATOMS: atom_id res chain seq x y z
N HIS A 1 -2.10 2.18 11.91
CA HIS A 1 -3.55 2.48 11.97
C HIS A 1 -4.00 3.69 11.13
N ALA A 2 -3.27 4.12 10.09
CA ALA A 2 -3.64 5.32 9.33
C ALA A 2 -4.56 5.06 8.12
N ILE A 3 -4.52 3.85 7.55
CA ILE A 3 -5.19 3.53 6.27
C ILE A 3 -6.69 3.89 6.26
N PRO A 4 -7.52 3.53 7.27
CA PRO A 4 -8.95 3.83 7.21
C PRO A 4 -9.27 5.33 7.13
N ALA A 5 -8.55 6.14 7.91
CA ALA A 5 -8.75 7.58 7.92
C ALA A 5 -8.30 8.23 6.61
N ILE A 6 -7.15 7.80 6.06
CA ILE A 6 -6.65 8.33 4.79
C ILE A 6 -7.55 7.89 3.62
N ALA A 7 -8.06 6.64 3.63
CA ALA A 7 -9.02 6.17 2.64
C ALA A 7 -10.29 7.02 2.61
N ALA A 8 -10.84 7.35 3.79
CA ALA A 8 -11.98 8.27 3.90
C ALA A 8 -11.64 9.69 3.39
N GLY A 9 -10.42 10.17 3.66
CA GLY A 9 -9.93 11.44 3.13
C GLY A 9 -9.82 11.47 1.60
N ILE A 10 -9.38 10.37 0.98
CA ILE A 10 -9.35 10.23 -0.49
C ILE A 10 -10.76 10.27 -1.06
N ASP A 11 -11.72 9.58 -0.43
CA ASP A 11 -13.13 9.60 -0.86
C ASP A 11 -13.69 11.02 -0.81
N ALA A 12 -13.46 11.74 0.30
CA ALA A 12 -13.89 13.14 0.44
C ALA A 12 -13.22 14.06 -0.59
N ALA A 13 -11.91 13.91 -0.85
CA ALA A 13 -11.20 14.72 -1.83
C ALA A 13 -11.73 14.47 -3.26
N ARG A 14 -12.06 13.22 -3.60
CA ARG A 14 -12.67 12.87 -4.90
C ARG A 14 -14.08 13.47 -5.04
N SER A 15 -14.89 13.42 -3.98
CA SER A 15 -16.18 14.13 -3.96
C SER A 15 -16.01 15.64 -4.12
N GLY A 16 -14.89 16.20 -3.64
CA GLY A 16 -14.49 17.60 -3.81
C GLY A 16 -13.86 17.93 -5.17
N GLY A 17 -13.76 16.97 -6.10
CA GLY A 17 -13.27 17.20 -7.46
C GLY A 17 -11.83 16.78 -7.73
N LEU A 18 -11.16 16.07 -6.82
CA LEU A 18 -9.86 15.46 -7.09
C LEU A 18 -9.98 14.42 -8.21
N ARG A 19 -9.33 14.66 -9.35
CA ARG A 19 -9.32 13.76 -10.52
C ARG A 19 -7.97 13.08 -10.78
N ILE A 20 -6.89 13.58 -10.18
CA ILE A 20 -5.57 12.99 -10.37
C ILE A 20 -5.47 11.60 -9.71
N PRO A 21 -4.71 10.66 -10.30
CA PRO A 21 -4.44 9.38 -9.68
C PRO A 21 -3.73 9.52 -8.33
N VAL A 22 -4.05 8.63 -7.39
CA VAL A 22 -3.41 8.57 -6.08
C VAL A 22 -2.32 7.50 -6.09
N LEU A 23 -1.10 7.91 -5.77
CA LEU A 23 0.04 7.03 -5.47
C LEU A 23 0.16 6.83 -3.96
N TRP A 24 0.24 5.57 -3.51
CA TRP A 24 0.42 5.25 -2.10
C TRP A 24 1.88 4.86 -1.78
N ASN A 25 2.59 5.73 -1.06
CA ASN A 25 3.92 5.42 -0.52
C ASN A 25 3.81 4.64 0.79
N THR A 26 4.61 3.59 0.95
CA THR A 26 4.46 2.65 2.05
C THR A 26 5.75 1.92 2.39
N SER A 27 5.91 1.63 3.69
CA SER A 27 7.00 0.79 4.20
C SER A 27 6.84 -0.70 3.82
N SER A 28 5.68 -1.08 3.29
CA SER A 28 5.23 -2.46 3.02
C SER A 28 5.01 -3.32 4.27
N TYR A 29 4.95 -2.76 5.47
CA TYR A 29 4.75 -3.53 6.70
C TYR A 29 3.27 -3.61 7.14
N GLU A 30 2.36 -3.12 6.31
CA GLU A 30 0.93 -3.07 6.57
C GLU A 30 0.27 -4.43 6.36
N LYS A 31 -0.79 -4.70 7.14
CA LYS A 31 -1.60 -5.91 6.98
C LYS A 31 -2.32 -5.87 5.63
N THR A 32 -2.32 -6.99 4.92
CA THR A 32 -3.04 -7.15 3.64
C THR A 32 -4.52 -6.79 3.73
N ALA A 33 -5.18 -7.15 4.83
CA ALA A 33 -6.58 -6.78 5.11
C ALA A 33 -6.80 -5.26 5.19
N ALA A 34 -5.81 -4.51 5.67
CA ALA A 34 -5.90 -3.05 5.69
C ALA A 34 -5.70 -2.47 4.28
N LEU A 35 -4.78 -3.02 3.48
CA LEU A 35 -4.53 -2.60 2.10
C LEU A 35 -5.77 -2.76 1.21
N GLU A 36 -6.63 -3.74 1.49
CA GLU A 36 -7.90 -3.93 0.77
C GLU A 36 -8.79 -2.68 0.77
N LEU A 37 -8.74 -1.88 1.84
CA LEU A 37 -9.49 -0.62 1.94
C LEU A 37 -9.07 0.41 0.86
N LEU A 38 -7.86 0.26 0.30
CA LEU A 38 -7.33 1.12 -0.76
C LEU A 38 -7.79 0.72 -2.16
N ARG A 39 -8.51 -0.41 -2.32
CA ARG A 39 -9.02 -0.85 -3.63
C ARG A 39 -9.86 0.24 -4.28
N GLY A 40 -9.54 0.57 -5.53
CA GLY A 40 -10.19 1.62 -6.31
C GLY A 40 -9.89 3.06 -5.82
N ARG A 41 -9.27 3.23 -4.66
CA ARG A 41 -8.87 4.54 -4.08
C ARG A 41 -7.46 4.93 -4.46
N VAL A 42 -6.57 3.94 -4.55
CA VAL A 42 -5.17 4.08 -4.92
C VAL A 42 -4.97 3.40 -6.27
N GLN A 43 -4.35 4.11 -7.21
CA GLN A 43 -4.07 3.61 -8.56
C GLN A 43 -2.72 2.90 -8.65
N SER A 44 -1.73 3.41 -7.92
CA SER A 44 -0.38 2.85 -7.92
C SER A 44 0.19 2.84 -6.50
N PHE A 45 1.11 1.92 -6.26
CA PHE A 45 1.82 1.81 -4.99
C PHE A 45 3.31 2.07 -5.20
N LEU A 46 3.94 2.69 -4.21
CA LEU A 46 5.38 2.84 -4.10
C LEU A 46 5.84 2.11 -2.82
N PRO A 47 6.03 0.78 -2.90
CA PRO A 47 6.46 0.00 -1.74
C PRO A 47 7.97 0.06 -1.52
N ASP A 48 8.36 0.12 -0.25
CA ASP A 48 9.72 -0.21 0.15
C ASP A 48 9.88 -1.72 0.29
N LEU A 49 10.97 -2.28 -0.27
CA LEU A 49 11.48 -3.60 0.10
C LEU A 49 12.86 -3.42 0.73
N LYS A 50 12.90 -3.27 2.05
CA LYS A 50 14.15 -2.92 2.77
C LYS A 50 15.13 -4.09 2.87
N THR A 51 14.62 -5.29 3.09
CA THR A 51 15.41 -6.53 3.19
C THR A 51 14.48 -7.75 3.12
N LEU A 52 15.01 -8.88 2.65
CA LEU A 52 14.36 -10.20 2.73
C LEU A 52 14.99 -11.10 3.81
N ASP A 53 15.97 -10.59 4.54
CA ASP A 53 16.68 -11.29 5.60
C ASP A 53 16.06 -10.91 6.97
N SER A 54 15.63 -11.92 7.72
CA SER A 54 14.97 -11.74 9.02
C SER A 54 15.94 -11.26 10.11
N ASP A 55 17.21 -11.64 10.04
CA ASP A 55 18.24 -11.22 11.00
C ASP A 55 18.63 -9.76 10.74
N VAL A 56 18.78 -9.36 9.48
CA VAL A 56 18.96 -7.94 9.10
C VAL A 56 17.75 -7.14 9.57
N ALA A 57 16.53 -7.65 9.36
CA ALA A 57 15.32 -6.96 9.76
C ALA A 57 15.17 -6.82 11.28
N ALA A 58 15.54 -7.85 12.02
CA ALA A 58 15.58 -7.82 13.49
C ALA A 58 16.62 -6.81 13.99
N ARG A 59 17.82 -6.84 13.42
CA ARG A 59 18.97 -6.05 13.88
C ARG A 59 18.81 -4.55 13.61
N PHE A 60 18.34 -4.18 12.42
CA PHE A 60 18.32 -2.77 11.99
C PHE A 60 16.93 -2.12 12.07
N PHE A 61 15.85 -2.89 12.06
CA PHE A 61 14.48 -2.36 12.04
C PHE A 61 13.62 -2.85 13.21
N HIS A 62 14.16 -3.70 14.10
CA HIS A 62 13.41 -4.36 15.18
C HIS A 62 12.14 -5.09 14.67
N ALA A 63 12.19 -5.58 13.43
CA ALA A 63 11.05 -6.16 12.75
C ALA A 63 11.44 -7.50 12.10
N PRO A 64 11.71 -8.56 12.88
CA PRO A 64 12.13 -9.86 12.34
C PRO A 64 11.14 -10.44 11.31
N GLY A 65 9.85 -10.16 11.47
CA GLY A 65 8.79 -10.58 10.54
C GLY A 65 8.62 -9.68 9.31
N TYR A 66 9.49 -8.68 9.11
CA TYR A 66 9.41 -7.75 7.99
C TYR A 66 9.46 -8.45 6.64
N PRO A 67 10.39 -9.39 6.36
CA PRO A 67 10.44 -10.05 5.06
C PRO A 67 9.10 -10.66 4.66
N GLN A 68 8.47 -11.42 5.55
CA GLN A 68 7.20 -12.10 5.28
C GLN A 68 6.06 -11.09 5.11
N ALA A 69 5.98 -10.09 5.98
CA ALA A 69 4.96 -9.05 5.89
C ALA A 69 5.10 -8.19 4.63
N ALA A 70 6.32 -7.75 4.31
CA ALA A 70 6.65 -6.96 3.12
C ALA A 70 6.33 -7.70 1.84
N THR A 71 6.73 -8.97 1.73
CA THR A 71 6.37 -9.79 0.57
C THR A 71 4.86 -9.92 0.42
N ALA A 72 4.14 -10.23 1.51
CA ALA A 72 2.67 -10.37 1.46
C ALA A 72 1.98 -9.04 1.09
N ALA A 73 2.44 -7.92 1.64
CA ALA A 73 1.93 -6.59 1.36
C ALA A 73 2.16 -6.20 -0.10
N ILE A 74 3.38 -6.40 -0.63
CA ILE A 74 3.74 -6.08 -2.02
C ILE A 74 2.92 -6.91 -3.00
N LEU A 75 2.78 -8.22 -2.76
CA LEU A 75 1.94 -9.09 -3.59
C LEU A 75 0.47 -8.62 -3.58
N LYS A 76 -0.03 -8.18 -2.42
CA LYS A 76 -1.37 -7.59 -2.33
C LYS A 76 -1.47 -6.27 -3.10
N MET A 77 -0.46 -5.41 -3.07
CA MET A 77 -0.44 -4.16 -3.84
C MET A 77 -0.43 -4.41 -5.35
N ILE A 78 0.26 -5.45 -5.83
CA ILE A 78 0.22 -5.87 -7.24
C ILE A 78 -1.20 -6.29 -7.63
N GLU A 79 -1.87 -7.10 -6.82
CA GLU A 79 -3.28 -7.48 -7.01
C GLU A 79 -4.21 -6.26 -7.06
N LEU A 80 -3.99 -5.26 -6.20
CA LEU A 80 -4.79 -4.04 -6.13
C LEU A 80 -4.53 -3.10 -7.33
N SER A 81 -3.29 -3.00 -7.80
CA SER A 81 -2.90 -2.17 -8.96
C SER A 81 -3.49 -2.73 -10.27
N GLY A 82 -3.60 -4.05 -10.39
CA GLY A 82 -4.19 -4.71 -11.56
C GLY A 82 -5.69 -4.49 -11.72
N ALA A 83 -6.39 -3.97 -10.70
CA ALA A 83 -7.81 -3.70 -10.76
C ALA A 83 -8.17 -2.39 -11.50
N SER A 84 -7.19 -1.53 -11.80
CA SER A 84 -7.38 -0.33 -12.61
C SER A 84 -6.96 -0.55 -14.06
N SER A 85 -7.68 -1.39 -14.78
CA SER A 85 -7.73 -1.37 -16.25
C SER A 85 -8.69 -0.26 -16.72
N GLY A 86 -8.43 0.98 -16.27
CA GLY A 86 -9.21 2.15 -16.66
C GLY A 86 -8.31 3.06 -17.48
N ASP A 87 -8.71 3.30 -18.73
CA ASP A 87 -8.05 4.13 -19.73
C ASP A 87 -7.38 5.39 -19.14
N PHE A 88 -6.10 5.55 -19.46
CA PHE A 88 -5.37 6.81 -19.33
C PHE A 88 -5.46 7.63 -20.63
N THR A 89 -6.61 7.59 -21.33
CA THR A 89 -6.90 8.44 -22.50
C THR A 89 -7.82 9.59 -22.16
#